data_AF-A0A4Q9B667-F1
#
_entry.id   AF-A0A4Q9B667-F1
#
_cell.length_a   1.000
_cell.length_b   1.000
_cell.length_c   1.000
_cell.angle_alpha   90.00
_cell.angle_beta   90.00
_cell.angle_gamma   90.00
#
_symmetry.space_group_name_H-M   'P 1'
#
loop_
_entity.id
_entity.type
_entity.pdbx_description
1 polymer ?
#
loop_
_entity_poly.entity_id
_entity_poly.type
_entity_poly.pdbx_seq_one_letter_code
_entity_poly.pdbx_strand_id
1 'polypeptide(L)'
;MRVLIDGECPYCRALGRAVKALDLRGTLRVEPLQEARGWDREALLQELHVLEGERVHRGYRALLALARRLPLLWPLYPLLLLGRAFGLGPRLYRAFARRRPRA
;
A
#
# COMPACT_ATOMS: atom_id res chain seq x y z
N MET A 1 -9.78 -5.31 5.64
CA MET A 1 -8.38 -4.84 5.38
C MET A 1 -8.45 -3.34 5.28
N ARG A 2 -7.62 -2.61 6.03
CA ARG A 2 -7.61 -1.15 6.07
C ARG A 2 -6.31 -0.65 5.45
N VAL A 3 -6.39 0.32 4.54
CA VAL A 3 -5.24 0.97 3.92
C VAL A 3 -5.18 2.38 4.47
N LEU A 4 -4.09 2.68 5.16
CA LEU A 4 -3.84 4.03 5.64
C LEU A 4 -3.24 4.83 4.51
N ILE A 5 -3.89 5.93 4.16
CA ILE A 5 -3.39 6.91 3.19
C ILE A 5 -3.29 8.26 3.86
N ASP A 6 -2.36 9.09 3.40
CA ASP A 6 -2.38 10.49 3.79
C ASP A 6 -3.50 11.23 3.04
N GLY A 7 -4.42 11.83 3.79
CA GLY A 7 -5.52 12.62 3.27
C GLY A 7 -5.08 13.97 2.67
N GLU A 8 -3.91 14.48 3.02
CA GLU A 8 -3.38 15.76 2.52
C GLU A 8 -2.59 15.58 1.20
N CYS A 9 -1.93 14.44 1.02
CA CYS A 9 -1.19 14.12 -0.19
C CYS A 9 -2.08 13.71 -1.39
N PRO A 10 -2.08 14.45 -2.52
CA PRO A 10 -2.90 14.12 -3.70
C PRO A 10 -2.52 12.77 -4.32
N TYR A 11 -1.25 12.38 -4.27
CA TYR A 11 -0.78 11.08 -4.77
C TYR A 11 -1.31 9.93 -3.91
N CYS A 12 -1.27 10.06 -2.58
CA CYS A 12 -1.81 9.06 -1.66
C CYS A 12 -3.33 8.91 -1.84
N ARG A 13 -4.06 10.02 -2.00
CA ARG A 13 -5.50 9.98 -2.34
C ARG A 13 -5.78 9.31 -3.67
N ALA A 14 -4.99 9.58 -4.71
CA ALA A 14 -5.13 8.93 -6.01
C ALA A 14 -4.89 7.41 -5.92
N LEU A 15 -3.84 6.99 -5.20
CA LEU A 15 -3.55 5.58 -4.94
C LEU A 15 -4.69 4.90 -4.18
N GLY A 16 -5.19 5.53 -3.12
CA GLY A 16 -6.33 5.01 -2.35
C GLY A 16 -7.58 4.83 -3.21
N ARG A 17 -7.90 5.80 -4.07
CA ARG A 17 -9.01 5.70 -5.03
C ARG A 17 -8.79 4.58 -6.04
N ALA A 18 -7.60 4.45 -6.61
CA ALA A 18 -7.27 3.38 -7.54
C ALA A 18 -7.41 2.00 -6.89
N VAL A 19 -6.84 1.82 -5.69
CA VAL A 19 -6.96 0.57 -4.92
C VAL A 19 -8.41 0.24 -4.61
N LYS A 20 -9.22 1.24 -4.23
CA LYS A 20 -10.65 1.05 -3.97
C LYS A 20 -11.45 0.72 -5.23
N ALA A 21 -11.10 1.32 -6.37
CA ALA A 21 -11.71 0.98 -7.66
C ALA A 21 -11.36 -0.44 -8.11
N LEU A 22 -10.16 -0.92 -7.78
CA LEU A 22 -9.71 -2.29 -8.03
C LEU A 22 -10.32 -3.31 -7.06
N ASP A 23 -10.90 -2.87 -5.94
CA ASP A 23 -11.49 -3.73 -4.93
C ASP A 23 -12.86 -4.25 -5.35
N LEU A 24 -12.86 -5.22 -6.28
CA LEU A 24 -14.05 -5.90 -6.77
C LEU A 24 -14.87 -6.58 -5.67
N ARG A 25 -14.24 -6.90 -4.52
CA ARG A 25 -14.91 -7.58 -3.39
C ARG A 25 -15.48 -6.60 -2.35
N GLY A 26 -15.19 -5.31 -2.44
CA GLY A 26 -15.65 -4.30 -1.48
C GLY A 26 -15.17 -4.54 -0.03
N THR A 27 -14.09 -5.28 0.18
CA THR A 27 -13.60 -5.67 1.52
C THR A 27 -12.53 -4.72 2.08
N LEU A 28 -12.15 -3.71 1.29
CA LEU A 28 -10.99 -2.88 1.50
C LEU A 28 -11.44 -1.48 1.89
N ARG A 29 -11.05 -1.04 3.10
CA ARG A 29 -11.36 0.29 3.60
C ARG A 29 -10.14 1.17 3.47
N VAL A 30 -10.28 2.28 2.76
CA VAL A 30 -9.25 3.30 2.66
C VAL A 30 -9.55 4.36 3.70
N GLU A 31 -8.63 4.59 4.61
CA GLU A 31 -8.80 5.52 5.73
C GLU A 31 -7.69 6.56 5.72
N PRO A 32 -8.04 7.84 5.92
CA PRO A 32 -7.05 8.90 6.04
C PRO A 32 -6.30 8.76 7.37
N LEU A 33 -5.00 9.00 7.33
CA LEU A 33 -4.12 8.95 8.50
C LEU A 33 -4.54 9.96 9.57
N GLN A 34 -5.14 11.09 9.19
CA GLN A 34 -5.66 12.09 10.12
C GLN A 34 -6.64 11.47 11.14
N GLU A 35 -7.34 10.41 10.76
CA GLU A 35 -8.28 9.66 11.62
C GLU A 35 -7.60 8.51 12.39
N ALA A 36 -6.43 8.06 11.95
CA ALA A 36 -5.67 6.97 12.55
C ALA A 36 -4.80 7.48 13.72
N ARG A 37 -5.41 7.65 14.90
CA ARG A 37 -4.70 8.04 16.14
C ARG A 37 -3.64 6.99 16.51
N GLY A 38 -2.45 7.45 16.91
CA GLY A 38 -1.35 6.58 17.39
C GLY A 38 -0.37 6.09 16.31
N TRP A 39 -0.48 6.58 15.08
CA TRP A 39 0.44 6.25 14.00
C TRP A 39 1.40 7.39 13.71
N ASP A 40 2.68 7.05 13.60
CA ASP A 40 3.72 8.01 13.22
C ASP A 40 3.51 8.45 11.77
N ARG A 41 3.27 9.76 11.59
CA ARG A 41 3.00 10.37 10.28
C ARG A 41 4.19 10.23 9.36
N GLU A 42 5.40 10.35 9.89
CA GLU A 42 6.61 10.29 9.08
C GLU A 42 6.83 8.89 8.51
N ALA A 43 6.60 7.85 9.33
CA ALA A 43 6.69 6.47 8.89
C ALA A 43 5.69 6.14 7.77
N LEU A 44 4.47 6.69 7.84
CA LEU A 44 3.42 6.51 6.84
C LEU A 44 3.67 7.24 5.53
N LEU A 45 4.40 8.35 5.58
CA LEU A 45 4.85 9.07 4.39
C LEU A 45 5.99 8.32 3.68
N GLN A 46 6.79 7.54 4.41
CA GLN A 46 7.91 6.80 3.82
C GLN A 46 7.46 5.56 3.05
N GLU A 47 6.45 4.83 3.54
CA GLU A 47 6.04 3.55 2.98
C GLU A 47 4.52 3.34 3.06
N LEU A 48 3.98 2.50 2.17
CA LEU A 48 2.57 2.11 2.19
C LEU A 48 2.27 1.24 3.41
N HIS A 49 1.20 1.54 4.14
CA HIS A 49 0.78 0.79 5.30
C HIS A 49 -0.60 0.20 5.13
N VAL A 50 -0.71 -1.08 5.48
CA VAL A 50 -1.92 -1.87 5.32
C VAL A 50 -2.14 -2.68 6.58
N LEU A 51 -3.32 -2.54 7.16
CA LEU A 51 -3.78 -3.28 8.33
C LEU A 51 -4.68 -4.44 7.89
N GLU A 52 -4.28 -5.63 8.27
CA GLU A 52 -5.04 -6.87 8.08
C GLU A 52 -5.34 -7.47 9.45
N GLY A 53 -6.43 -7.00 10.08
CA GLY A 53 -6.70 -7.28 11.50
C GLY A 53 -5.62 -6.66 12.37
N GLU A 54 -5.01 -7.47 13.22
CA GLU A 54 -3.87 -7.10 14.09
C GLU A 54 -2.54 -7.00 13.33
N ARG A 55 -2.47 -7.48 12.08
CA ARG A 55 -1.23 -7.50 11.31
C ARG A 55 -1.04 -6.20 10.53
N VAL A 56 0.13 -5.61 10.71
CA VAL A 56 0.54 -4.39 10.01
C VAL A 56 1.55 -4.77 8.92
N HIS A 57 1.14 -4.62 7.68
CA HIS A 57 2.03 -4.77 6.52
C HIS A 57 2.54 -3.39 6.10
N ARG A 58 3.84 -3.30 5.84
CA ARG A 58 4.53 -2.06 5.46
C ARG A 58 5.29 -2.22 4.15
N GLY A 59 5.41 -1.14 3.38
CA GLY A 59 6.21 -1.06 2.17
C GLY A 59 5.83 -2.10 1.11
N TYR A 60 6.81 -2.90 0.69
CA TYR A 60 6.57 -3.96 -0.31
C TYR A 60 5.61 -5.05 0.19
N ARG A 61 5.59 -5.32 1.50
CA ARG A 61 4.67 -6.31 2.08
C ARG A 61 3.23 -5.82 2.02
N ALA A 62 3.01 -4.52 2.22
CA ALA A 62 1.70 -3.91 2.01
C ALA A 62 1.23 -4.05 0.56
N LEU A 63 2.13 -3.84 -0.41
CA LEU A 63 1.82 -4.06 -1.83
C LEU A 63 1.45 -5.51 -2.12
N LEU A 64 2.19 -6.49 -1.58
CA LEU A 64 1.85 -7.91 -1.71
C LEU A 64 0.50 -8.24 -1.07
N ALA A 65 0.23 -7.70 0.12
CA ALA A 65 -1.06 -7.91 0.78
C ALA A 65 -2.22 -7.38 -0.07
N LEU A 66 -2.05 -6.21 -0.71
CA LEU A 66 -3.02 -5.65 -1.66
C LEU A 66 -3.17 -6.53 -2.90
N ALA A 67 -2.07 -6.90 -3.54
CA ALA A 67 -2.08 -7.71 -4.74
C ALA A 67 -2.73 -9.09 -4.52
N ARG A 68 -2.56 -9.68 -3.33
CA ARG A 68 -3.24 -10.92 -2.94
C ARG A 68 -4.76 -10.73 -2.78
N ARG A 69 -5.21 -9.53 -2.39
CA ARG A 69 -6.62 -9.23 -2.13
C ARG A 69 -7.38 -8.82 -3.38
N LEU A 70 -6.72 -8.10 -4.28
CA LEU A 70 -7.29 -7.56 -5.50
C LEU A 70 -7.22 -8.60 -6.62
N PRO A 71 -8.36 -9.18 -7.07
CA PRO A 71 -8.34 -10.23 -8.09
C PRO A 71 -7.68 -9.78 -9.39
N LEU A 72 -7.81 -8.50 -9.74
CA LEU A 72 -7.18 -7.93 -10.93
C LEU A 72 -5.64 -7.94 -10.85
N LEU A 73 -5.07 -7.95 -9.64
CA LEU A 73 -3.62 -8.00 -9.42
C LEU A 73 -3.09 -9.43 -9.24
N TRP A 74 -3.95 -10.46 -9.22
CA TRP A 74 -3.52 -11.85 -9.10
C TRP A 74 -2.55 -12.31 -10.20
N PRO A 75 -2.72 -11.96 -11.48
CA PRO A 75 -1.75 -12.32 -12.52
C PRO A 75 -0.36 -11.73 -12.25
N LEU A 76 -0.31 -10.55 -11.63
CA LEU A 76 0.93 -9.86 -11.24
C LEU A 76 1.51 -10.36 -9.92
N TYR A 77 0.69 -10.97 -9.07
CA TYR A 77 1.10 -11.47 -7.76
C TYR A 77 2.29 -12.45 -7.78
N PRO A 78 2.35 -13.49 -8.64
CA PRO A 78 3.53 -14.37 -8.71
C PRO A 78 4.79 -13.62 -9.14
N LEU A 79 4.67 -12.64 -10.05
CA LEU A 79 5.79 -11.79 -10.44
C LEU A 79 6.30 -10.93 -9.28
N LEU A 80 5.39 -10.39 -8.46
CA LEU A 80 5.75 -9.66 -7.25
C LEU A 80 6.42 -10.57 -6.21
N LEU A 81 5.94 -11.81 -6.05
CA LEU A 81 6.59 -12.79 -5.17
C LEU A 81 7.99 -13.17 -5.66
N LEU A 82 8.17 -13.39 -6.95
CA LEU A 82 9.48 -13.61 -7.56
C LEU A 82 10.38 -12.39 -7.32
N GLY A 83 9.88 -11.18 -7.56
CA GLY A 83 10.59 -9.93 -7.26
C GLY A 83 11.03 -9.83 -5.79
N ARG A 84 10.21 -10.31 -4.84
CA ARG A 84 10.60 -10.43 -3.44
C ARG A 84 11.69 -11.47 -3.23
N ALA A 85 11.57 -12.65 -3.83
CA ALA A 85 12.55 -13.74 -3.71
C ALA A 85 13.93 -13.34 -4.25
N PHE A 86 13.98 -12.65 -5.40
CA PHE A 86 15.19 -12.09 -5.98
C PHE A 86 15.70 -10.81 -5.30
N GLY A 87 14.97 -10.28 -4.31
CA GLY A 87 15.31 -9.02 -3.63
C GLY A 87 15.19 -7.75 -4.50
N LEU A 88 14.84 -7.88 -5.78
CA LEU A 88 14.70 -6.78 -6.73
C LEU A 88 13.43 -5.95 -6.46
N GLY A 89 12.33 -6.60 -6.10
CA GLY A 89 11.03 -5.98 -5.83
C GLY A 89 11.08 -4.93 -4.71
N PRO A 90 11.60 -5.27 -3.51
CA PRO A 90 11.77 -4.30 -2.43
C PRO A 90 12.70 -3.14 -2.79
N ARG A 91 13.76 -3.39 -3.57
CA ARG A 91 14.71 -2.35 -4.02
C ARG A 91 14.04 -1.37 -4.99
N LEU A 92 13.33 -1.90 -5.99
CA LEU A 92 12.56 -1.10 -6.94
C LEU A 92 11.46 -0.31 -6.22
N TYR A 93 10.74 -0.95 -5.31
CA TYR A 93 9.72 -0.29 -4.50
C TYR A 93 10.30 0.89 -3.72
N ARG A 94 11.44 0.72 -3.04
CA ARG A 94 12.11 1.82 -2.33
C ARG A 94 12.61 2.91 -3.27
N ALA A 95 13.07 2.57 -4.47
CA ALA A 95 13.45 3.56 -5.47
C ALA A 95 12.23 4.40 -5.92
N PHE A 96 11.09 3.75 -6.17
CA PHE A 96 9.84 4.44 -6.50
C PHE A 96 9.28 5.25 -5.32
N ALA A 97 9.30 4.70 -4.10
CA ALA A 97 8.85 5.40 -2.91
C ALA A 97 9.68 6.66 -2.64
N ARG A 98 11.00 6.62 -2.88
CA ARG A 98 11.89 7.78 -2.78
C ARG A 98 11.64 8.85 -3.83
N ARG A 99 11.11 8.49 -5.00
CA ARG A 99 10.76 9.42 -6.08
C ARG A 99 9.36 10.00 -5.95
N ARG A 100 8.57 9.61 -4.95
CA ARG A 100 7.27 10.24 -4.72
C ARG A 100 7.51 11.70 -4.32
N PRO A 101 6.90 12.67 -5.02
CA PRO A 101 6.90 14.04 -4.54
C PRO A 101 6.25 14.03 -3.15
N ARG A 102 7.05 14.38 -2.15
CA ARG A 102 6.58 14.63 -0.80
C ARG A 102 5.95 16.01 -0.86
N ALA A 103 4.63 16.08 -0.68
CA ALA A 103 3.94 17.35 -0.51
C ALA A 103 4.19 17.87 0.90
#